data_AF-A0A3M2A774-F1
#
_entry.id   AF-A0A3M2A774-F1
#
_cell.length_a   1.000
_cell.length_b   1.000
_cell.length_c   1.000
_cell.angle_alpha   90.00
_cell.angle_beta   90.00
_cell.angle_gamma   90.00
#
_symmetry.space_group_name_H-M   'P 1'
#
loop_
_entity.id
_entity.type
_entity.pdbx_description
1 polymer ?
#
loop_
_entity_poly.entity_id
_entity_poly.type
_entity_poly.pdbx_seq_one_letter_code
_entity_poly.pdbx_strand_id
1 'polypeptide(L)'
;MSRGISIEALVDAVEAARPRPSVVVPTMSAVHPYVARGLSPWDFAYLPSSMGQAVPFALGVALGRPDLPVCALVGDGSLVMNLGCLSTATEAAARNLRIVVVRNGVYQVTGGQAVVGGEAVDLVAVARGCGLPHAWRLEDGADPVVALRALFAADGCALLDVPVTPVDDAPPARSPGPAAARFERWRRRLVGDPPEGDA
;
A
#
# COMPACT_ATOMS: atom_id res chain seq x y z
N MET A 1 -25.76 2.56 -0.65
CA MET A 1 -24.36 2.22 -0.92
C MET A 1 -23.52 3.12 -0.03
N SER A 2 -22.72 2.58 0.89
CA SER A 2 -21.79 3.38 1.71
C SER A 2 -20.85 4.12 0.76
N ARG A 3 -20.63 5.41 1.02
CA ARG A 3 -19.74 6.24 0.21
C ARG A 3 -18.33 6.07 0.76
N GLY A 4 -17.47 5.40 0.01
CA GLY A 4 -16.05 5.33 0.34
C GLY A 4 -15.40 6.72 0.36
N ILE A 5 -14.27 6.85 1.05
CA ILE A 5 -13.51 8.11 1.07
C ILE A 5 -12.85 8.37 -0.29
N SER A 6 -12.37 9.59 -0.56
CA SER A 6 -11.56 9.83 -1.76
C SER A 6 -10.16 9.20 -1.61
N ILE A 7 -9.49 8.96 -2.74
CA ILE A 7 -8.10 8.47 -2.71
C ILE A 7 -7.16 9.50 -2.07
N GLU A 8 -7.43 10.79 -2.26
CA GLU A 8 -6.70 11.88 -1.61
C GLU A 8 -6.84 11.81 -0.10
N ALA A 9 -8.07 11.65 0.40
CA ALA A 9 -8.33 11.55 1.84
C ALA A 9 -7.66 10.31 2.45
N LEU A 10 -7.63 9.18 1.73
CA LEU A 10 -6.88 8.00 2.16
C LEU A 10 -5.38 8.28 2.25
N VAL A 11 -4.79 8.91 1.24
CA VAL A 11 -3.37 9.25 1.25
C VAL A 11 -3.03 10.23 2.38
N ASP A 12 -3.86 11.25 2.60
CA ASP A 12 -3.71 12.18 3.73
C ASP A 12 -3.76 11.43 5.07
N ALA A 13 -4.70 10.49 5.20
CA ALA A 13 -4.84 9.71 6.42
C ALA A 13 -3.63 8.78 6.66
N VAL A 14 -3.05 8.18 5.61
CA VAL A 14 -1.82 7.38 5.72
C VAL A 14 -0.65 8.24 6.20
N GLU A 15 -0.45 9.42 5.62
CA GLU A 15 0.62 10.34 6.01
C GLU A 15 0.47 10.87 7.45
N ALA A 16 -0.76 11.07 7.90
CA ALA A 16 -1.08 11.51 9.27
C ALA A 16 -0.99 10.39 10.33
N ALA A 17 -1.20 9.13 9.92
CA ALA A 17 -1.24 7.98 10.82
C ALA A 17 0.10 7.24 10.95
N ARG A 18 0.94 7.26 9.90
CA ARG A 18 2.18 6.47 9.86
C ARG A 18 3.18 6.90 10.95
N PRO A 19 3.84 5.94 11.64
CA PRO A 19 4.99 6.25 12.47
C PRO A 19 6.15 6.76 11.61
N ARG A 20 7.06 7.54 12.19
CA ARG A 20 8.26 8.04 11.50
C ARG A 20 9.51 7.63 12.29
N PRO A 21 10.53 7.01 11.66
CA PRO A 21 10.56 6.59 10.26
C PRO A 21 9.65 5.37 9.96
N SER A 22 9.20 5.25 8.72
CA SER A 22 8.50 4.08 8.15
C SER A 22 8.67 4.10 6.64
N VAL A 23 8.36 2.99 5.96
CA VAL A 23 8.35 2.88 4.49
C VAL A 23 6.93 2.77 3.99
N VAL A 24 6.53 3.57 3.00
CA VAL A 24 5.28 3.37 2.26
C VAL A 24 5.59 3.04 0.81
N VAL A 25 4.91 2.00 0.30
CA VAL A 25 5.00 1.51 -1.07
C VAL A 25 3.65 1.76 -1.77
N PRO A 26 3.41 2.97 -2.29
CA PRO A 26 2.20 3.25 -3.06
C PRO A 26 2.27 2.63 -4.45
N THR A 27 1.15 2.08 -4.91
CA THR A 27 0.98 1.51 -6.26
C THR A 27 -0.33 1.95 -6.91
N MET A 28 -0.41 1.87 -8.24
CA MET A 28 -1.60 2.16 -9.04
C MET A 28 -2.22 3.53 -8.70
N SER A 29 -3.53 3.58 -8.42
CA SER A 29 -4.30 4.81 -8.17
C SER A 29 -3.73 5.65 -7.03
N ALA A 30 -3.05 5.04 -6.06
CA ALA A 30 -2.49 5.76 -4.93
C ALA A 30 -1.21 6.53 -5.28
N VAL A 31 -0.47 6.13 -6.32
CA VAL A 31 0.86 6.69 -6.60
C VAL A 31 0.82 8.19 -6.85
N HIS A 32 -0.10 8.67 -7.68
CA HIS A 32 -0.20 10.09 -8.01
C HIS A 32 -0.48 10.98 -6.81
N PRO A 33 -1.58 10.78 -6.05
CA PRO A 33 -1.85 11.61 -4.89
C PRO A 33 -0.74 11.52 -3.85
N TYR A 34 -0.05 10.38 -3.74
CA TYR A 34 1.08 10.22 -2.82
C TYR A 34 2.31 11.01 -3.26
N VAL A 35 2.70 10.90 -4.54
CA VAL A 35 3.82 11.65 -5.12
C VAL A 35 3.55 13.15 -5.06
N ALA A 36 2.32 13.60 -5.33
CA ALA A 36 1.94 15.01 -5.31
C ALA A 36 2.12 15.67 -3.93
N ARG A 37 2.03 14.89 -2.84
CA ARG A 37 2.28 15.34 -1.46
C ARG A 37 3.76 15.37 -1.09
N GLY A 38 4.61 14.81 -1.94
CA GLY A 38 6.03 14.62 -1.66
C GLY A 38 6.29 13.27 -1.00
N LEU A 39 7.29 12.55 -1.52
CA LEU A 39 7.76 11.29 -0.93
C LEU A 39 8.75 11.59 0.19
N SER A 40 8.63 10.89 1.32
CA SER A 40 9.75 10.84 2.25
C SER A 40 10.92 10.07 1.62
N PRO A 41 12.16 10.25 2.10
CA PRO A 41 13.30 9.48 1.61
C PRO A 41 13.18 7.95 1.80
N TRP A 42 12.24 7.50 2.63
CA TRP A 42 11.97 6.09 2.89
C TRP A 42 10.91 5.49 1.97
N ASP A 43 10.12 6.30 1.28
CA ASP A 43 9.01 5.81 0.47
C ASP A 43 9.47 5.38 -0.91
N PHE A 44 8.82 4.34 -1.45
CA PHE A 44 9.12 3.85 -2.78
C PHE A 44 7.86 3.79 -3.64
N ALA A 45 7.66 4.85 -4.42
CA ALA A 45 6.60 4.89 -5.44
C ALA A 45 6.99 4.06 -6.66
N TYR A 46 6.43 2.86 -6.75
CA TYR A 46 6.71 1.88 -7.80
C TYR A 46 6.04 2.28 -9.13
N LEU A 47 6.81 2.51 -10.20
CA LEU A 47 6.31 2.90 -11.53
C LEU A 47 7.16 2.29 -12.68
N PRO A 48 6.55 1.72 -13.75
CA PRO A 48 5.13 1.51 -13.99
C PRO A 48 4.65 0.04 -13.80
N SER A 49 3.42 -0.11 -13.30
CA SER A 49 2.50 -1.21 -13.63
C SER A 49 2.92 -2.66 -13.33
N SER A 50 3.36 -2.98 -12.11
CA SER A 50 3.38 -4.37 -11.64
C SER A 50 2.24 -4.63 -10.67
N MET A 51 1.05 -4.88 -11.22
CA MET A 51 -0.09 -5.33 -10.44
C MET A 51 0.27 -6.64 -9.72
N GLY A 52 -0.22 -6.81 -8.50
CA GLY A 52 0.10 -7.95 -7.64
C GLY A 52 1.47 -7.92 -6.97
N GLN A 53 2.32 -6.91 -7.19
CA GLN A 53 3.69 -6.89 -6.65
C GLN A 53 3.89 -6.01 -5.40
N ALA A 54 2.93 -5.14 -5.06
CA ALA A 54 3.06 -4.22 -3.92
C ALA A 54 3.34 -4.94 -2.60
N VAL A 55 2.54 -5.97 -2.30
CA VAL A 55 2.65 -6.74 -1.05
C VAL A 55 3.93 -7.60 -1.02
N PRO A 56 4.27 -8.39 -2.05
CA PRO A 56 5.56 -9.09 -2.10
C PRO A 56 6.78 -8.18 -1.94
N PHE A 57 6.77 -7.01 -2.60
CA PHE A 57 7.86 -6.05 -2.48
C PHE A 57 7.96 -5.51 -1.05
N ALA A 58 6.85 -5.05 -0.48
CA ALA A 58 6.80 -4.57 0.89
C ALA A 58 7.21 -5.66 1.90
N LEU A 59 6.85 -6.92 1.66
CA LEU A 59 7.29 -8.05 2.47
C LEU A 59 8.81 -8.21 2.46
N GLY A 60 9.45 -8.15 1.28
CA GLY A 60 10.91 -8.21 1.18
C GLY A 60 11.59 -7.08 1.96
N VAL A 61 11.03 -5.87 1.90
CA VAL A 61 11.52 -4.73 2.69
C VAL A 61 11.32 -4.97 4.20
N ALA A 62 10.15 -5.46 4.59
CA ALA A 62 9.82 -5.73 5.99
C ALA A 62 10.78 -6.77 6.61
N LEU A 63 11.14 -7.81 5.84
CA LEU A 63 12.12 -8.82 6.24
C LEU A 63 13.54 -8.28 6.31
N GLY A 64 13.93 -7.41 5.37
CA GLY A 64 15.26 -6.78 5.37
C GLY A 64 15.44 -5.66 6.40
N ARG A 65 14.33 -5.03 6.84
CA ARG A 65 14.29 -3.93 7.81
C ARG A 65 13.22 -4.19 8.87
N PRO A 66 13.40 -5.21 9.74
CA PRO A 66 12.44 -5.53 10.79
C PRO A 66 12.26 -4.38 11.81
N ASP A 67 13.19 -3.42 11.84
CA ASP A 67 13.17 -2.22 12.67
C ASP A 67 12.25 -1.11 12.13
N LEU A 68 11.80 -1.19 10.87
CA LEU A 68 10.94 -0.19 10.25
C LEU A 68 9.55 -0.73 9.96
N PRO A 69 8.46 -0.02 10.30
CA PRO A 69 7.14 -0.31 9.77
C PRO A 69 7.10 -0.13 8.24
N VAL A 70 6.54 -1.10 7.52
CA VAL A 70 6.42 -1.07 6.05
C VAL A 70 4.96 -1.20 5.65
N CYS A 71 4.45 -0.25 4.87
CA CYS A 71 3.07 -0.22 4.42
C CYS A 71 2.97 -0.39 2.90
N ALA A 72 2.35 -1.47 2.44
CA ALA A 72 1.91 -1.61 1.06
C ALA A 72 0.56 -0.90 0.88
N LEU A 73 0.49 0.07 -0.03
CA LEU A 73 -0.77 0.72 -0.42
C LEU A 73 -1.14 0.20 -1.83
N VAL A 74 -2.09 -0.73 -1.86
CA VAL A 74 -2.37 -1.62 -3.00
C VAL A 74 -3.84 -1.53 -3.42
N GLY A 75 -4.13 -1.55 -4.71
CA GLY A 75 -5.52 -1.66 -5.19
C GLY A 75 -6.11 -3.05 -4.95
N ASP A 76 -7.42 -3.13 -4.74
CA ASP A 76 -8.16 -4.40 -4.64
C ASP A 76 -7.93 -5.32 -5.85
N GLY A 77 -8.03 -4.83 -7.08
CA GLY A 77 -7.74 -5.60 -8.28
C GLY A 77 -6.28 -6.06 -8.36
N SER A 78 -5.35 -5.26 -7.84
CA SER A 78 -3.94 -5.63 -7.76
C SER A 78 -3.71 -6.76 -6.76
N LEU A 79 -4.38 -6.74 -5.60
CA LEU A 79 -4.27 -7.79 -4.60
C LEU A 79 -4.91 -9.11 -5.07
N VAL A 80 -6.07 -9.05 -5.74
CA VAL A 80 -6.73 -10.23 -6.32
C VAL A 80 -5.84 -10.96 -7.32
N MET A 81 -5.00 -10.25 -8.08
CA MET A 81 -4.04 -10.86 -9.01
C MET A 81 -2.95 -11.70 -8.32
N ASN A 82 -2.70 -11.48 -7.03
CA ASN A 82 -1.68 -12.22 -6.28
C ASN A 82 -2.09 -12.48 -4.82
N LEU A 83 -3.21 -13.16 -4.61
CA LEU A 83 -3.67 -13.50 -3.25
C LEU A 83 -2.67 -14.40 -2.50
N GLY A 84 -1.89 -15.22 -3.21
CA GLY A 84 -0.89 -16.11 -2.62
C GLY A 84 0.16 -15.37 -1.76
N CYS A 85 0.40 -14.08 -2.03
CA CYS A 85 1.32 -13.28 -1.23
C CYS A 85 0.89 -13.13 0.24
N LEU A 86 -0.41 -13.26 0.55
CA LEU A 86 -0.91 -13.21 1.93
C LEU A 86 -0.46 -14.44 2.72
N SER A 87 -0.53 -15.63 2.12
CA SER A 87 0.01 -16.85 2.72
C SER A 87 1.53 -16.78 2.89
N THR A 88 2.25 -16.21 1.91
CA THR A 88 3.69 -15.97 2.04
C THR A 88 4.01 -15.02 3.19
N ALA A 89 3.23 -13.96 3.38
CA ALA A 89 3.42 -13.00 4.47
C ALA A 89 3.18 -13.64 5.85
N THR A 90 2.18 -14.53 5.95
CA THR A 90 1.93 -15.33 7.15
C THR A 90 3.12 -16.23 7.49
N GLU A 91 3.58 -17.03 6.51
CA GLU A 91 4.72 -17.94 6.68
C GLU A 91 5.99 -17.19 7.09
N ALA A 92 6.27 -16.05 6.43
CA ALA A 92 7.42 -15.22 6.73
C ALA A 92 7.33 -14.51 8.10
N ALA A 93 6.16 -14.52 8.75
CA ALA A 93 5.90 -13.90 10.04
C ALA A 93 6.37 -12.42 10.15
N ALA A 94 6.25 -11.64 9.06
CA ALA A 94 6.71 -10.26 9.00
C ALA A 94 5.84 -9.32 9.87
N ARG A 95 6.20 -9.18 11.14
CA ARG A 95 5.39 -8.47 12.16
C ARG A 95 5.22 -6.97 11.91
N ASN A 96 6.07 -6.37 11.08
CA ASN A 96 6.11 -4.95 10.73
C ASN A 96 5.47 -4.62 9.37
N LEU A 97 4.88 -5.61 8.67
CA LEU A 97 4.18 -5.41 7.40
C LEU A 97 2.73 -4.96 7.61
N ARG A 98 2.32 -3.89 6.93
CA ARG A 98 0.95 -3.36 6.88
C ARG A 98 0.47 -3.34 5.44
N ILE A 99 -0.77 -3.77 5.21
CA ILE A 99 -1.39 -3.82 3.89
C ILE A 99 -2.63 -2.94 3.93
N VAL A 100 -2.63 -1.86 3.17
CA VAL A 100 -3.80 -1.00 2.97
C VAL A 100 -4.35 -1.26 1.58
N VAL A 101 -5.57 -1.79 1.51
CA VAL A 101 -6.25 -2.05 0.25
C VAL A 101 -7.11 -0.85 -0.12
N VAL A 102 -6.87 -0.29 -1.29
CA VAL A 102 -7.70 0.72 -1.95
C VAL A 102 -8.85 -0.03 -2.65
N ARG A 103 -10.03 -0.04 -2.03
CA ARG A 103 -11.22 -0.75 -2.51
C ARG A 103 -12.15 0.18 -3.28
N ASN A 104 -11.92 0.29 -4.59
CA ASN A 104 -12.80 1.07 -5.47
C ASN A 104 -13.55 0.22 -6.50
N GLY A 105 -13.32 -1.11 -6.52
CA GLY A 105 -14.06 -2.05 -7.35
C GLY A 105 -13.73 -1.99 -8.85
N VAL A 106 -12.75 -1.17 -9.25
CA VAL A 106 -12.41 -0.95 -10.66
C VAL A 106 -10.90 -0.90 -10.90
N TYR A 107 -10.48 -1.39 -12.06
CA TYR A 107 -9.13 -1.18 -12.59
C TYR A 107 -8.97 0.25 -13.11
N GLN A 108 -8.94 1.18 -12.16
CA GLN A 108 -8.94 2.64 -12.35
C GLN A 108 -7.94 3.14 -13.41
N VAL A 109 -6.72 2.60 -13.40
CA VAL A 109 -5.60 3.08 -14.24
C VAL A 109 -5.69 2.54 -15.68
N THR A 110 -6.42 1.44 -15.91
CA THR A 110 -6.48 0.74 -17.21
C THR A 110 -7.81 0.93 -17.96
N GLY A 111 -8.65 1.86 -17.50
CA GLY A 111 -9.93 2.18 -18.15
C GLY A 111 -11.18 1.90 -17.31
N GLY A 112 -11.05 1.63 -16.01
CA GLY A 112 -12.20 1.58 -15.09
C GLY A 112 -13.05 0.30 -15.19
N GLN A 113 -12.51 -0.76 -15.79
CA GLN A 113 -13.19 -2.05 -15.85
C GLN A 113 -13.41 -2.61 -14.44
N ALA A 114 -14.52 -3.30 -14.20
CA ALA A 114 -14.79 -3.92 -12.91
C ALA A 114 -13.69 -4.91 -12.50
N VAL A 115 -13.32 -4.90 -11.22
CA VAL A 115 -12.41 -5.88 -10.63
C VAL A 115 -13.06 -7.26 -10.65
N VAL A 116 -12.28 -8.29 -10.95
CA VAL A 116 -12.74 -9.68 -10.96
C VAL A 116 -13.28 -10.04 -9.57
N GLY A 117 -14.51 -10.54 -9.53
CA GLY A 117 -15.21 -10.89 -8.29
C GLY A 117 -15.79 -9.69 -7.53
N GLY A 118 -15.30 -8.46 -7.75
CA GLY A 118 -15.83 -7.24 -7.15
C GLY A 118 -16.07 -7.35 -5.63
N GLU A 119 -17.23 -6.89 -5.17
CA GLU A 119 -17.64 -6.98 -3.75
C GLU A 119 -17.94 -8.41 -3.28
N ALA A 120 -18.07 -9.40 -4.19
CA ALA A 120 -18.27 -10.80 -3.76
C ALA A 120 -16.99 -11.41 -3.16
N VAL A 121 -15.82 -10.81 -3.41
CA VAL A 121 -14.55 -11.23 -2.81
C VAL A 121 -14.29 -10.43 -1.55
N ASP A 122 -14.58 -11.05 -0.40
CA ASP A 122 -14.24 -10.52 0.92
C ASP A 122 -12.72 -10.68 1.18
N LEU A 123 -11.94 -9.65 0.89
CA LEU A 123 -10.48 -9.68 1.11
C LEU A 123 -10.12 -9.71 2.60
N VAL A 124 -10.99 -9.26 3.50
CA VAL A 124 -10.76 -9.38 4.95
C VAL A 124 -10.85 -10.85 5.35
N ALA A 125 -11.90 -11.55 4.90
CA ALA A 125 -12.05 -12.98 5.13
C ALA A 125 -10.92 -13.78 4.47
N VAL A 126 -10.52 -13.44 3.23
CA VAL A 126 -9.38 -14.08 2.55
C VAL A 126 -8.08 -13.89 3.34
N ALA A 127 -7.80 -12.67 3.80
CA ALA A 127 -6.59 -12.40 4.60
C ALA A 127 -6.55 -13.21 5.90
N ARG A 128 -7.68 -13.28 6.63
CA ARG A 128 -7.81 -14.12 7.83
C ARG A 128 -7.66 -15.61 7.50
N GLY A 129 -8.25 -16.06 6.39
CA GLY A 129 -8.12 -17.43 5.91
C GLY A 129 -6.68 -17.81 5.51
N CYS A 130 -5.88 -16.85 5.05
CA CYS A 130 -4.45 -16.98 4.82
C CYS A 130 -3.61 -16.92 6.12
N GLY A 131 -4.22 -16.71 7.28
CA GLY A 131 -3.57 -16.70 8.58
C GLY A 131 -3.05 -15.35 9.06
N LEU A 132 -3.42 -14.23 8.42
CA LEU A 132 -3.08 -12.91 8.96
C LEU A 132 -3.82 -12.73 10.31
N PRO A 133 -3.10 -12.35 11.39
CA PRO A 133 -3.71 -12.19 12.71
C PRO A 133 -4.69 -11.02 12.77
N HIS A 134 -4.49 -10.04 11.88
CA HIS A 134 -5.18 -8.76 11.89
C HIS A 134 -5.68 -8.44 10.49
N ALA A 135 -7.00 -8.41 10.30
CA ALA A 135 -7.60 -7.86 9.10
C ALA A 135 -8.98 -7.29 9.39
N TRP A 136 -9.30 -6.11 8.87
CA TRP A 136 -10.62 -5.50 8.97
C TRP A 136 -10.89 -4.53 7.82
N ARG A 137 -12.17 -4.18 7.62
CA ARG A 137 -12.61 -3.17 6.66
C ARG A 137 -12.88 -1.87 7.43
N LEU A 138 -12.55 -0.72 6.83
CA LEU A 138 -12.93 0.58 7.36
C LEU A 138 -14.47 0.69 7.34
N GLU A 139 -15.05 0.97 8.49
CA GLU A 139 -16.50 1.14 8.64
C GLU A 139 -16.99 2.49 8.11
N ASP A 140 -18.25 2.54 7.68
CA ASP A 140 -18.88 3.77 7.19
C ASP A 140 -18.91 4.84 8.29
N GLY A 141 -18.44 6.05 7.97
CA GLY A 141 -18.34 7.15 8.94
C GLY A 141 -17.22 7.04 9.97
N ALA A 142 -16.41 5.98 9.96
CA ALA A 142 -15.24 5.87 10.82
C ALA A 142 -14.12 6.82 10.38
N ASP A 143 -13.32 7.29 11.33
CA ASP A 143 -12.14 8.13 11.05
C ASP A 143 -11.00 7.26 10.44
N PRO A 144 -10.59 7.50 9.18
CA PRO A 144 -9.54 6.72 8.55
C PRO A 144 -8.18 6.85 9.26
N VAL A 145 -7.88 8.00 9.89
CA VAL A 145 -6.63 8.20 10.64
C VAL A 145 -6.59 7.28 11.85
N VAL A 146 -7.71 7.14 12.57
CA VAL A 146 -7.81 6.24 13.73
C VAL A 146 -7.64 4.78 13.31
N ALA A 147 -8.31 4.36 12.23
CA ALA A 147 -8.18 3.00 11.70
C ALA A 147 -6.75 2.69 11.24
N LEU A 148 -6.09 3.63 10.58
CA LEU A 148 -4.71 3.48 10.13
C LEU A 148 -3.72 3.48 11.30
N ARG A 149 -3.94 4.27 12.36
CA ARG A 149 -3.14 4.19 13.59
C ARG A 149 -3.26 2.82 14.25
N ALA A 150 -4.47 2.26 14.32
CA ALA A 150 -4.68 0.90 14.80
C ALA A 150 -3.97 -0.13 13.93
N LEU A 151 -4.00 0.04 12.59
CA LEU A 151 -3.26 -0.80 11.67
C LEU A 151 -1.75 -0.77 11.96
N PHE A 152 -1.14 0.41 12.07
CA PHE A 152 0.29 0.54 12.36
C PHE A 152 0.67 -0.03 13.74
N ALA A 153 -0.19 0.13 14.74
CA ALA A 153 0.01 -0.38 16.11
C ALA A 153 -0.25 -1.89 16.28
N ALA A 154 -0.82 -2.57 15.27
CA ALA A 154 -1.13 -3.99 15.36
C ALA A 154 0.11 -4.85 15.64
N ASP A 155 -0.02 -5.83 16.53
CA ASP A 155 1.04 -6.79 16.81
C ASP A 155 1.00 -7.94 15.80
N GLY A 156 1.80 -7.83 14.73
CA GLY A 156 1.84 -8.77 13.62
C GLY A 156 1.52 -8.13 12.28
N CYS A 157 1.57 -8.93 11.21
CA CYS A 157 1.13 -8.49 9.89
C CYS A 157 -0.37 -8.13 9.92
N ALA A 158 -0.74 -7.02 9.31
CA ALA A 158 -2.12 -6.52 9.37
C ALA A 158 -2.61 -5.97 8.03
N LEU A 159 -3.91 -6.17 7.75
CA LEU A 159 -4.58 -5.68 6.56
C LEU A 159 -5.77 -4.76 6.91
N LEU A 160 -5.83 -3.60 6.27
CA LEU A 160 -6.99 -2.71 6.30
C LEU A 160 -7.58 -2.60 4.89
N ASP A 161 -8.83 -3.01 4.74
CA ASP A 161 -9.61 -2.83 3.52
C ASP A 161 -10.35 -1.50 3.55
N VAL A 162 -10.02 -0.56 2.67
CA VAL A 162 -10.57 0.81 2.71
C VAL A 162 -11.46 1.06 1.50
N PRO A 163 -12.79 1.19 1.68
CA PRO A 163 -13.69 1.66 0.64
C PRO A 163 -13.27 3.04 0.13
N VAL A 164 -13.00 3.12 -1.17
CA VAL A 164 -12.60 4.36 -1.86
C VAL A 164 -13.54 4.61 -3.01
N THR A 165 -14.01 5.84 -3.14
CA THR A 165 -14.87 6.24 -4.25
C THR A 165 -14.06 6.21 -5.55
N PRO A 166 -14.50 5.46 -6.59
CA PRO A 166 -13.85 5.49 -7.89
C PRO A 166 -14.00 6.88 -8.53
N VAL A 167 -13.03 7.25 -9.36
CA VAL A 167 -13.01 8.55 -10.04
C VAL A 167 -13.18 8.32 -11.54
N ASP A 168 -13.95 9.13 -12.24
CA ASP A 168 -13.93 9.06 -13.70
C ASP A 168 -12.71 9.87 -14.22
N ASP A 169 -11.99 9.34 -15.21
CA ASP A 169 -10.86 10.03 -15.87
C ASP A 169 -9.66 10.40 -14.99
N ALA A 170 -9.12 9.45 -14.21
CA ALA A 170 -7.87 9.66 -13.51
C ALA A 170 -6.70 9.94 -14.50
N PRO A 171 -5.88 10.98 -14.26
CA PRO A 171 -4.77 11.30 -15.15
C PRO A 171 -3.75 10.15 -15.24
N PRO A 172 -3.10 9.95 -16.40
CA PRO A 172 -2.16 8.86 -16.60
C PRO A 172 -0.90 8.99 -15.72
N ALA A 173 -0.46 7.84 -15.19
CA ALA A 173 0.76 7.67 -14.39
C ALA A 173 2.01 8.28 -15.03
N ARG A 174 2.53 9.36 -14.44
CA ARG A 174 3.85 9.90 -14.77
C ARG A 174 4.88 9.50 -13.72
N SER A 175 5.98 8.91 -14.18
CA SER A 175 7.12 8.62 -13.31
C SER A 175 7.75 9.94 -12.80
N PRO A 176 8.03 10.10 -11.48
CA PRO A 176 8.73 11.25 -10.89
C PRO A 176 10.19 11.42 -11.35
N GLY A 177 10.58 10.79 -12.46
CA GLY A 177 11.96 10.70 -12.96
C GLY A 177 12.38 9.27 -13.27
N PRO A 178 13.65 9.06 -13.69
CA PRO A 178 14.18 7.75 -14.07
C PRO A 178 14.08 6.73 -12.93
N ALA A 179 13.48 5.56 -13.20
CA ALA A 179 13.23 4.55 -12.17
C ALA A 179 14.53 4.03 -11.52
N ALA A 180 15.57 3.76 -12.31
CA ALA A 180 16.85 3.25 -11.81
C ALA A 180 17.50 4.20 -10.80
N ALA A 181 17.54 5.51 -11.10
CA ALA A 181 18.11 6.51 -10.21
C ALA A 181 17.28 6.67 -8.91
N ARG A 182 15.94 6.57 -9.00
CA ARG A 182 15.07 6.59 -7.82
C ARG A 182 15.29 5.35 -6.94
N PHE A 183 15.38 4.17 -7.57
CA PHE A 183 15.66 2.91 -6.87
C PHE A 183 17.01 2.93 -6.17
N GLU A 184 18.07 3.36 -6.83
CA GLU A 184 19.42 3.37 -6.22
C GLU A 184 19.50 4.31 -5.02
N ARG A 185 18.93 5.53 -5.13
CA ARG A 185 18.86 6.46 -3.98
C ARG A 185 18.09 5.87 -2.81
N TRP A 186 16.95 5.26 -3.09
CA TRP A 186 16.13 4.62 -2.06
C TRP A 186 16.83 3.40 -1.45
N ARG A 187 17.47 2.55 -2.26
CA ARG A 187 18.24 1.38 -1.81
C ARG A 187 19.36 1.78 -0.86
N ARG A 188 20.17 2.79 -1.22
CA ARG A 188 21.23 3.33 -0.36
C ARG A 188 20.68 3.77 1.00
N ARG A 189 19.56 4.50 0.99
CA ARG A 189 18.89 4.90 2.23
C ARG A 189 18.41 3.70 3.04
N LEU A 190 17.88 2.69 2.38
CA LEU A 190 17.38 1.47 3.02
C LEU A 190 18.50 0.66 3.68
N VAL A 191 19.71 0.63 3.09
CA VAL A 191 20.86 -0.12 3.64
C VAL A 191 21.78 0.74 4.52
N GLY A 192 21.61 2.06 4.55
CA GLY A 192 22.44 2.98 5.34
C GLY A 192 23.70 3.48 4.65
N ASP A 193 23.82 3.33 3.32
CA ASP A 193 24.95 3.83 2.55
C ASP A 193 24.94 5.38 2.53
N PRO A 194 26.11 6.05 2.65
CA PRO A 194 26.20 7.50 2.50
C PRO A 194 25.85 7.97 1.08
N PRO A 195 25.37 9.21 0.89
CA PRO A 195 25.13 9.77 -0.44
C PRO A 195 26.44 9.87 -1.25
N GLU A 196 26.35 9.70 -2.58
CA GLU A 196 27.50 9.92 -3.46
C GLU A 196 27.84 11.41 -3.53
N GLY A 197 29.08 11.77 -3.17
CA GLY A 197 29.65 13.11 -3.33
C GLY A 197 29.76 13.90 -2.03
N ASP A 198 30.83 13.63 -1.28
CA ASP A 198 31.58 14.57 -0.43
C ASP A 198 33.02 14.02 -0.27
N ALA A 199 33.66 13.77 -1.41
CA ALA A 199 35.09 13.46 -1.56
C ALA A 199 35.65 14.28 -2.72
#